data_AF-A0A968SSP6-F1
#
_entry.id   AF-A0A968SSP6-F1
#
_cell.length_a   1.000
_cell.length_b   1.000
_cell.length_c   1.000
_cell.angle_alpha   90.00
_cell.angle_beta   90.00
_cell.angle_gamma   90.00
#
_symmetry.space_group_name_H-M   'P 1'
#
loop_
_entity.id
_entity.type
_entity.pdbx_description
1 polymer ?
#
loop_
_entity_poly.entity_id
_entity_poly.type
_entity_poly.pdbx_seq_one_letter_code
_entity_poly.pdbx_strand_id
1 'polypeptide(L)' 'MHREEIKAQLRLIGSSLASVARELGVKKQTVNTVVVGKGRSKRIEMAIAQKLGLTVEEVWPER' A
#
# COMPACT_ATOMS: atom_id res chain seq x y z
N MET A 1 -0.21 -7.83 -7.91
CA MET A 1 0.73 -8.30 -6.88
C MET A 1 -0.04 -8.93 -5.71
N HIS A 2 0.53 -9.90 -4.97
CA HIS A 2 -0.12 -10.40 -3.75
C HIS A 2 0.11 -9.50 -2.54
N ARG A 3 -0.81 -9.53 -1.56
CA ARG A 3 -0.72 -8.71 -0.33
C ARG A 3 0.58 -8.89 0.46
N GLU A 4 1.18 -10.07 0.40
CA GLU A 4 2.39 -10.42 1.18
C GLU A 4 3.63 -9.84 0.53
N GLU A 5 3.66 -9.86 -0.80
CA GLU A 5 4.65 -9.20 -1.64
C GLU A 5 4.70 -7.68 -1.38
N ILE A 6 3.55 -6.99 -1.31
CA ILE A 6 3.48 -5.56 -0.96
C ILE A 6 4.13 -5.31 0.41
N LYS A 7 3.80 -6.15 1.40
CA LYS A 7 4.37 -6.03 2.76
C LYS A 7 5.87 -6.32 2.76
N ALA A 8 6.33 -7.28 1.95
CA ALA A 8 7.73 -7.62 1.83
C ALA A 8 8.52 -6.46 1.21
N GLN A 9 8.06 -5.91 0.08
CA GLN A 9 8.74 -4.76 -0.54
C GLN A 9 8.75 -3.52 0.36
N LEU A 10 7.65 -3.23 1.05
CA LEU A 10 7.64 -2.14 2.03
C LEU A 10 8.70 -2.34 3.11
N ARG A 11 8.91 -3.57 3.60
CA ARG A 11 9.95 -3.87 4.58
C ARG A 11 11.36 -3.73 4.00
N LEU A 12 11.57 -4.12 2.73
CA LEU A 12 12.88 -3.98 2.06
C LEU A 12 13.34 -2.52 2.00
N ILE A 13 12.41 -1.59 1.81
CA ILE A 13 12.70 -0.15 1.80
C ILE A 13 12.64 0.51 3.19
N GLY A 14 12.60 -0.28 4.27
CA GLY A 14 12.52 0.24 5.65
C GLY A 14 11.17 0.86 6.03
N SER A 15 10.14 0.63 5.22
CA SER A 15 8.78 1.14 5.42
C SER A 15 7.85 0.04 5.96
N SER A 16 6.62 0.44 6.29
CA SER A 16 5.57 -0.48 6.71
C SER A 16 4.20 0.14 6.47
N LEU A 17 3.15 -0.69 6.51
CA LEU A 17 1.76 -0.20 6.47
C LEU A 17 1.47 0.84 7.57
N ALA A 18 2.13 0.72 8.72
CA ALA A 18 2.00 1.70 9.79
C ALA A 18 2.73 3.02 9.46
N SER A 19 3.86 2.96 8.76
CA SER A 19 4.53 4.17 8.27
C SER A 19 3.67 4.91 7.25
N VAL A 20 3.16 4.19 6.25
CA VAL A 20 2.23 4.75 5.24
C VAL A 20 1.00 5.36 5.90
N ALA A 21 0.43 4.67 6.90
CA ALA A 21 -0.72 5.19 7.63
C ALA A 21 -0.41 6.50 8.37
N ARG A 22 0.74 6.58 9.06
CA ARG A 22 1.20 7.80 9.75
C ARG A 22 1.42 8.96 8.78
N GLU A 23 2.07 8.71 7.65
CA GLU A 23 2.32 9.73 6.63
C GLU A 23 1.03 10.28 6.01
N LEU A 24 0.02 9.42 5.82
CA LEU A 24 -1.27 9.82 5.29
C LEU A 24 -2.27 10.34 6.34
N GLY A 25 -1.90 10.31 7.63
CA GLY A 25 -2.79 10.68 8.73
C GLY A 25 -4.02 9.77 8.88
N VAL A 26 -3.91 8.49 8.50
CA VAL A 26 -5.01 7.51 8.56
C VAL A 26 -4.71 6.37 9.54
N LYS A 27 -5.74 5.59 9.87
CA LYS A 27 -5.57 4.39 10.67
C LYS A 27 -4.87 3.30 9.84
N LYS A 28 -3.96 2.55 10.47
CA LYS A 28 -3.29 1.38 9.86
C LYS A 28 -4.29 0.37 9.28
N GLN A 29 -5.44 0.18 9.92
CA GLN A 29 -6.50 -0.70 9.42
C GLN A 29 -7.02 -0.26 8.05
N THR A 30 -7.18 1.05 7.82
CA THR A 30 -7.61 1.59 6.52
C THR A 30 -6.62 1.21 5.42
N VAL A 31 -5.32 1.33 5.68
CA VAL A 31 -4.27 0.93 4.74
C VAL A 31 -4.30 -0.58 4.49
N ASN A 32 -4.47 -1.38 5.55
CA ASN A 32 -4.57 -2.84 5.42
C ASN A 32 -5.79 -3.28 4.60
N THR A 33 -6.94 -2.61 4.75
CA THR A 33 -8.15 -2.88 3.96
C THR A 33 -7.90 -2.69 2.46
N VAL A 34 -7.14 -1.66 2.08
CA VAL A 34 -6.73 -1.41 0.68
C VAL A 34 -5.75 -2.48 0.19
N VAL A 35 -4.73 -2.80 0.98
CA VAL A 35 -3.72 -3.83 0.62
C VAL A 35 -4.33 -5.23 0.45
N VAL A 36 -5.39 -5.54 1.19
CA VAL A 36 -6.13 -6.81 1.07
C VAL A 36 -7.22 -6.76 -0.03
N GLY A 37 -7.37 -5.63 -0.73
CA GLY A 37 -8.35 -5.46 -1.82
C GLY A 37 -9.79 -5.20 -1.37
N LYS A 38 -10.02 -5.02 -0.06
CA LYS A 38 -11.35 -4.77 0.52
C LYS A 38 -11.74 -3.28 0.54
N GLY A 39 -10.86 -2.39 0.09
CA GLY A 39 -11.09 -0.95 0.09
C GLY A 39 -10.46 -0.30 -1.14
N ARG A 40 -11.12 0.71 -1.69
CA ARG A 40 -10.69 1.43 -2.90
C ARG A 40 -10.38 2.87 -2.53
N SER A 41 -9.16 3.11 -2.10
CA SER A 41 -8.69 4.46 -1.77
C SER A 41 -7.53 4.83 -2.65
N LYS A 42 -7.80 5.62 -3.69
CA LYS A 42 -6.79 6.11 -4.65
C LYS A 42 -5.61 6.76 -3.93
N ARG A 43 -5.87 7.53 -2.87
CA ARG A 43 -4.83 8.19 -2.08
C ARG A 43 -3.86 7.20 -1.41
N ILE A 44 -4.39 6.10 -0.86
CA ILE A 44 -3.57 5.07 -0.20
C ILE A 44 -2.83 4.22 -1.23
N GLU A 45 -3.52 3.81 -2.30
CA GLU A 45 -2.93 3.06 -3.42
C GLU A 45 -1.75 3.82 -4.02
N MET A 46 -1.95 5.09 -4.37
CA MET A 46 -0.91 5.95 -4.92
C MET A 46 0.27 6.13 -3.97
N ALA A 47 0.01 6.30 -2.67
CA ALA A 47 1.08 6.47 -1.69
C ALA A 47 1.94 5.20 -1.54
N ILE A 48 1.31 4.02 -1.61
CA ILE A 48 2.04 2.75 -1.59
C ILE A 48 2.82 2.58 -2.89
N ALA A 49 2.17 2.77 -4.03
CA ALA A 49 2.79 2.66 -5.35
C ALA A 49 4.01 3.60 -5.47
N GLN A 50 3.86 4.87 -5.10
CA GLN A 50 4.94 5.86 -5.10
C GLN A 50 6.10 5.45 -4.19
N LYS A 51 5.84 4.87 -3.02
CA LYS A 51 6.89 4.37 -2.13
C LYS A 51 7.64 3.18 -2.70
N LEU A 52 6.94 2.31 -3.42
CA LEU A 52 7.53 1.16 -4.07
C LEU A 52 8.23 1.55 -5.39
N GLY A 53 8.05 2.78 -5.87
CA GLY A 53 8.54 3.21 -7.19
C GLY A 53 7.80 2.55 -8.34
N LEU A 54 6.57 2.09 -8.08
CA LEU A 54 5.71 1.40 -9.03
C LEU A 54 4.46 2.24 -9.35
N THR A 55 3.75 1.89 -10.41
CA THR A 55 2.41 2.40 -10.69
C THR A 55 1.35 1.66 -9.86
N VAL A 56 0.16 2.26 -9.74
CA VAL A 56 -0.94 1.62 -8.99
C VAL A 56 -1.38 0.34 -9.70
N GLU A 57 -1.33 0.32 -11.02
CA GLU A 57 -1.69 -0.81 -11.88
C GLU A 57 -0.71 -1.97 -11.74
N GLU A 58 0.59 -1.71 -11.53
CA GLU A 58 1.57 -2.78 -11.25
C GLU A 58 1.35 -3.42 -9.88
N VAL A 59 1.01 -2.62 -8.87
CA VAL A 59 0.76 -3.11 -7.51
C VAL A 59 -0.60 -3.85 -7.45
N TRP A 60 -1.62 -3.27 -8.07
CA TRP A 60 -2.99 -3.82 -8.17
C TRP A 60 -3.42 -3.98 -9.63
N PRO A 61 -2.99 -5.06 -10.31
CA PRO A 61 -3.32 -5.29 -11.72
C PRO A 61 -4.78 -5.69 -11.95
N GLU A 62 -5.43 -6.27 -10.95
CA GLU A 62 -6.83 -6.72 -11.00
C GLU A 62 -7.83 -5.59 -10.67
N ARG A 63 -7.47 -4.35 -10.99
CA ARG A 63 -8.31 -3.20 -10.71
C ARG A 63 -9.59 -3.18 -11.54
#